data_AF-A0AAJ0EZU3-F1
#
_entry.id   AF-A0AAJ0EZU3-F1
#
_cell.length_a   1.000
_cell.length_b   1.000
_cell.length_c   1.000
_cell.angle_alpha   90.00
_cell.angle_beta   90.00
_cell.angle_gamma   90.00
#
_symmetry.space_group_name_H-M   'P 1'
#
loop_
_entity.id
_entity.type
_entity.pdbx_description
1 polymer ?
#
loop_
_entity_poly.entity_id
_entity_poly.type
_entity_poly.pdbx_seq_one_letter_code
_entity_poly.pdbx_strand_id
1 'polypeptide(L)'
;MEEVPQKPAVSRRRPRQTARMDNAAAASSRPSQTTNSDSDCFIIEPEHNTTGMTVKGLHILPEIIHVGLKLKDLGKESIQLLLEKRQLLIETPFDVPPDMKRKGLASSVMATLVFAQEEAGTAVCISPNGILLTCSHCTAETIDDFDDSKSHWLLFASGQVVEAKALAWDGRRDLALLKIISAQQSPPSSGPSSSPPSGGFPFITLSSTPPVLKARVICVGHPGSEDFEATMPGTKTDYDVLHLSTGTFRGCAEGQDPQDNSDIGALMHSCWTYWGHSGAPLVDRKTGTLIGIHSSWDDETGMRRGIAWEAISEFLEENKRYL
;
A
#
# COMPACT_ATOMS: atom_id res chain seq x y z
N MET A 1 25.53 36.93 31.51
CA MET A 1 25.34 35.54 31.05
C MET A 1 23.88 35.23 31.28
N GLU A 2 23.06 35.42 30.24
CA GLU A 2 21.65 35.01 30.27
C GLU A 2 21.58 33.55 29.82
N GLU A 3 20.95 32.70 30.63
CA GLU A 3 20.65 31.32 30.29
C GLU A 3 19.55 31.28 29.23
N VAL A 4 19.85 30.61 28.11
CA VAL A 4 18.89 30.29 27.07
C VAL A 4 18.06 29.09 27.53
N PRO A 5 16.71 29.17 27.56
CA PRO A 5 15.89 28.05 28.00
C PRO A 5 15.93 26.92 26.95
N GLN A 6 16.28 25.72 27.40
CA GLN A 6 16.22 24.50 26.59
C GLN A 6 14.78 24.23 26.16
N LYS A 7 14.57 24.08 24.85
CA LYS A 7 13.32 23.59 24.27
C LYS A 7 13.04 22.16 24.77
N PRO A 8 11.79 21.83 25.12
CA PRO A 8 11.43 20.46 25.50
C PRO A 8 11.60 19.52 24.30
N ALA A 9 12.06 18.30 24.59
CA ALA A 9 12.23 17.24 23.61
C ALA A 9 10.91 16.87 22.93
N VAL A 10 10.96 16.78 21.60
CA VAL A 10 9.82 16.53 20.71
C VAL A 10 9.30 15.10 20.89
N SER A 11 8.03 14.97 21.23
CA SER A 11 7.30 13.69 21.20
C SER A 11 6.83 13.43 19.77
N ARG A 12 7.56 12.59 19.05
CA ARG A 12 7.24 12.14 17.69
C ARG A 12 6.05 11.18 17.72
N ARG A 13 4.96 11.46 17.01
CA ARG A 13 3.86 10.49 16.87
C ARG A 13 4.12 9.57 15.69
N ARG A 14 4.37 8.30 16.02
CA ARG A 14 4.83 7.20 15.17
C ARG A 14 3.65 6.42 14.54
N PRO A 15 3.90 5.50 13.59
CA PRO A 15 2.86 4.62 13.02
C PRO A 15 2.11 3.79 14.07
N ARG A 16 0.88 3.36 13.75
CA ARG A 16 -0.09 2.67 14.63
C ARG A 16 0.48 1.46 15.40
N GLN A 17 1.43 0.73 14.82
CA GLN A 17 2.03 -0.46 15.45
C GLN A 17 3.02 -0.09 16.56
N THR A 18 3.90 0.90 16.38
CA THR A 18 4.74 1.43 17.50
C THR A 18 3.93 2.01 18.67
N ALA A 19 2.78 2.65 18.41
CA ALA A 19 1.88 3.12 19.48
C ALA A 19 1.23 1.95 20.27
N ARG A 20 1.05 0.78 19.64
CA ARG A 20 0.61 -0.46 20.30
C ARG A 20 1.77 -1.17 21.02
N MET A 21 2.97 -1.21 20.43
CA MET A 21 4.14 -1.86 21.02
C MET A 21 4.66 -1.15 22.28
N ASP A 22 4.65 0.18 22.32
CA ASP A 22 5.07 0.92 23.54
C ASP A 22 4.13 0.65 24.73
N ASN A 23 2.83 0.41 24.48
CA ASN A 23 1.87 -0.01 25.50
C ASN A 23 2.08 -1.47 25.98
N ALA A 24 2.61 -2.35 25.12
CA ALA A 24 2.92 -3.74 25.46
C ALA A 24 4.30 -3.89 26.12
N ALA A 25 5.30 -3.09 25.70
CA ALA A 25 6.64 -3.06 26.26
C ALA A 25 6.68 -2.45 27.67
N ALA A 26 5.80 -1.49 27.96
CA ALA A 26 5.60 -0.98 29.33
C ALA A 26 5.08 -2.05 30.31
N ALA A 27 4.56 -3.18 29.82
CA ALA A 27 4.01 -4.28 30.63
C ALA A 27 4.95 -5.48 30.79
N SER A 28 6.10 -5.53 30.12
CA SER A 28 6.99 -6.70 30.17
C SER A 28 8.46 -6.32 30.06
N SER A 29 9.07 -5.93 31.18
CA SER A 29 10.52 -5.71 31.28
C SER A 29 11.21 -6.93 31.90
N ARG A 30 11.90 -7.74 31.09
CA ARG A 30 13.05 -8.57 31.50
C ARG A 30 14.01 -8.78 30.32
N PRO A 31 15.33 -8.56 30.48
CA PRO A 31 16.28 -8.61 29.38
C PRO A 31 16.88 -10.01 29.21
N SER A 32 17.15 -10.40 27.96
CA SER A 32 18.05 -11.51 27.64
C SER A 32 18.81 -11.20 26.35
N GLN A 33 20.08 -11.61 26.35
CA GLN A 33 21.19 -11.19 25.49
C GLN A 33 21.42 -12.11 24.27
N THR A 34 22.22 -11.60 23.31
CA THR A 34 23.13 -12.29 22.33
C THR A 34 22.47 -13.11 21.20
N THR A 35 22.95 -13.24 19.95
CA THR A 35 24.22 -12.95 19.23
C THR A 35 24.02 -13.05 17.70
N ASN A 36 24.90 -12.42 16.93
CA ASN A 36 25.11 -12.48 15.47
C ASN A 36 25.19 -13.91 14.86
N SER A 37 24.76 -14.08 13.61
CA SER A 37 25.58 -14.67 12.54
C SER A 37 24.96 -14.53 11.14
N ASP A 38 25.85 -14.38 10.19
CA ASP A 38 25.71 -14.15 8.75
C ASP A 38 25.02 -15.26 7.94
N SER A 39 24.46 -14.82 6.80
CA SER A 39 24.48 -15.45 5.47
C SER A 39 24.03 -16.91 5.35
N ASP A 40 22.91 -17.12 4.66
CA ASP A 40 22.87 -18.04 3.51
C ASP A 40 21.54 -17.90 2.72
N CYS A 41 21.68 -17.77 1.41
CA CYS A 41 20.58 -17.73 0.44
C CYS A 41 20.26 -19.18 0.02
N PHE A 42 19.08 -19.68 0.40
CA PHE A 42 18.61 -21.00 -0.03
C PHE A 42 17.35 -20.89 -0.90
N ILE A 43 17.45 -21.45 -2.10
CA ILE A 43 16.37 -21.64 -3.06
C ILE A 43 15.81 -23.04 -2.85
N ILE A 44 14.52 -23.17 -2.54
CA ILE A 44 13.81 -24.45 -2.55
C ILE A 44 12.44 -24.24 -3.20
N GLU A 45 12.17 -24.98 -4.28
CA GLU A 45 10.90 -25.00 -5.00
C GLU A 45 9.81 -25.75 -4.21
N PRO A 46 8.53 -25.32 -4.25
CA PRO A 46 7.46 -26.04 -3.57
C PRO A 46 6.67 -26.97 -4.50
N GLU A 47 6.42 -28.20 -4.04
CA GLU A 47 5.47 -29.15 -4.63
C GLU A 47 4.01 -28.94 -4.15
N HIS A 48 3.11 -29.17 -5.12
CA HIS A 48 1.64 -29.34 -5.18
C HIS A 48 0.82 -29.65 -3.91
N ASN A 49 -0.41 -29.09 -3.78
CA ASN A 49 -1.68 -29.63 -4.34
C ASN A 49 -2.94 -28.91 -3.80
N THR A 50 -3.74 -28.25 -4.64
CA THR A 50 -5.22 -28.11 -4.47
C THR A 50 -5.87 -27.79 -5.82
N THR A 51 -6.95 -28.50 -6.16
CA THR A 51 -7.73 -28.39 -7.41
C THR A 51 -8.44 -27.04 -7.54
N GLY A 52 -7.74 -26.03 -8.03
CA GLY A 52 -8.30 -24.80 -8.58
C GLY A 52 -8.00 -24.74 -10.09
N MET A 53 -8.96 -24.28 -10.90
CA MET A 53 -8.69 -24.01 -12.32
C MET A 53 -7.57 -22.97 -12.40
N THR A 54 -6.40 -23.38 -12.90
CA THR A 54 -5.22 -22.53 -12.97
C THR A 54 -5.18 -21.82 -14.31
N VAL A 55 -5.22 -20.49 -14.31
CA VAL A 55 -4.88 -19.69 -15.50
C VAL A 55 -3.49 -19.11 -15.25
N LYS A 56 -2.48 -19.61 -15.97
CA LYS A 56 -1.08 -19.12 -15.90
C LYS A 56 -0.54 -18.90 -14.47
N GLY A 57 -0.65 -19.90 -13.59
CA GLY A 57 -0.11 -19.84 -12.22
C GLY A 57 -0.90 -18.99 -11.22
N LEU A 58 -2.03 -18.39 -11.63
CA LEU A 58 -2.96 -17.72 -10.73
C LEU A 58 -4.03 -18.71 -10.25
N HIS A 59 -4.22 -18.79 -8.94
CA HIS A 59 -5.31 -19.58 -8.34
C HIS A 59 -6.61 -18.77 -8.32
N ILE A 60 -7.72 -19.38 -8.75
CA ILE A 60 -9.02 -18.70 -8.77
C ILE A 60 -9.70 -18.87 -7.42
N LEU A 61 -10.02 -17.75 -6.77
CA LEU A 61 -10.77 -17.72 -5.52
C LEU A 61 -12.27 -17.99 -5.78
N PRO A 62 -13.00 -18.55 -4.80
CA PRO A 62 -14.45 -18.66 -4.88
C PRO A 62 -15.12 -17.30 -5.12
N GLU A 63 -16.19 -17.29 -5.91
CA GLU A 63 -17.00 -16.09 -6.15
C GLU A 63 -17.64 -15.55 -4.86
N ILE A 64 -18.05 -16.48 -3.98
CA ILE A 64 -18.63 -16.17 -2.67
C ILE A 64 -17.59 -16.46 -1.59
N ILE A 65 -17.13 -15.39 -0.94
CA ILE A 65 -16.33 -15.47 0.28
C ILE A 65 -17.26 -15.25 1.47
N HIS A 66 -17.13 -16.07 2.50
CA HIS A 66 -17.92 -15.99 3.72
C HIS A 66 -17.05 -16.30 4.95
N VAL A 67 -17.48 -15.89 6.14
CA VAL A 67 -16.73 -16.03 7.40
C VAL A 67 -16.34 -17.49 7.74
N GLY A 68 -17.12 -18.47 7.26
CA GLY A 68 -16.79 -19.89 7.40
C GLY A 68 -15.69 -20.43 6.48
N LEU A 69 -15.20 -19.66 5.51
CA LEU A 69 -14.17 -20.10 4.56
C LEU A 69 -12.80 -20.05 5.23
N LYS A 70 -12.01 -21.12 5.08
CA LYS A 70 -10.62 -21.13 5.56
C LYS A 70 -9.73 -20.49 4.51
N LEU A 71 -9.38 -19.24 4.73
CA LEU A 71 -8.39 -18.52 3.93
C LEU A 71 -7.07 -18.48 4.70
N LYS A 72 -5.95 -18.67 3.98
CA LYS A 72 -4.62 -18.69 4.60
C LYS A 72 -4.33 -17.33 5.25
N ASP A 73 -3.79 -17.34 6.46
CA ASP A 73 -3.39 -16.14 7.22
C ASP A 73 -4.52 -15.10 7.43
N LEU A 74 -5.79 -15.54 7.39
CA LEU A 74 -6.95 -14.67 7.59
C LEU A 74 -7.92 -15.26 8.62
N GLY A 75 -7.98 -14.61 9.79
CA GLY A 75 -8.92 -14.97 10.86
C GLY A 75 -10.36 -14.54 10.55
N LYS A 76 -11.32 -15.01 11.35
CA LYS A 76 -12.76 -14.72 11.16
C LYS A 76 -13.06 -13.22 11.17
N GLU A 77 -12.47 -12.48 12.10
CA GLU A 77 -12.64 -11.02 12.19
C GLU A 77 -12.08 -10.30 10.96
N SER A 78 -10.93 -10.75 10.46
CA SER A 78 -10.34 -10.20 9.23
C SER A 78 -11.15 -10.54 7.99
N ILE A 79 -11.78 -11.72 7.92
CA ILE A 79 -12.73 -12.06 6.84
C ILE A 79 -13.96 -11.15 6.92
N GLN A 80 -14.51 -10.94 8.12
CA GLN A 80 -15.65 -10.04 8.30
C GLN A 80 -15.31 -8.61 7.84
N LEU A 81 -14.16 -8.08 8.26
CA LEU A 81 -13.68 -6.76 7.83
C LEU A 81 -13.43 -6.68 6.32
N LEU A 82 -12.88 -7.73 5.71
CA LEU A 82 -12.72 -7.84 4.26
C LEU A 82 -14.08 -7.72 3.56
N LEU A 83 -15.09 -8.44 4.03
CA LEU A 83 -16.43 -8.42 3.44
C LEU A 83 -17.12 -7.06 3.61
N GLU A 84 -16.96 -6.42 4.76
CA GLU A 84 -17.47 -5.07 5.01
C GLU A 84 -16.82 -4.04 4.07
N LYS A 85 -15.48 -4.04 3.97
CA LYS A 85 -14.76 -3.16 3.05
C LYS A 85 -15.16 -3.40 1.60
N ARG A 86 -15.31 -4.67 1.20
CA ARG A 86 -15.76 -5.03 -0.14
C ARG A 86 -17.15 -4.50 -0.44
N GLN A 87 -18.08 -4.67 0.50
CA GLN A 87 -19.45 -4.18 0.34
C GLN A 87 -19.48 -2.66 0.19
N LEU A 88 -18.74 -1.94 1.04
CA LEU A 88 -18.61 -0.50 0.96
C LEU A 88 -18.01 -0.05 -0.39
N LEU A 89 -16.96 -0.69 -0.89
CA LEU A 89 -16.39 -0.37 -2.22
C LEU A 89 -17.40 -0.55 -3.37
N ILE A 90 -18.33 -1.49 -3.25
CA ILE A 90 -19.39 -1.73 -4.24
C ILE A 90 -20.50 -0.68 -4.12
N GLU A 91 -20.87 -0.30 -2.90
CA GLU A 91 -21.95 0.66 -2.61
C GLU A 91 -21.53 2.12 -2.80
N THR A 92 -20.27 2.44 -2.51
CA THR A 92 -19.66 3.77 -2.66
C THR A 92 -18.52 3.72 -3.68
N PRO A 93 -18.82 3.47 -4.97
CA PRO A 93 -17.81 3.41 -6.00
C PRO A 93 -17.09 4.76 -6.10
N PHE A 94 -15.77 4.74 -5.99
CA PHE A 94 -14.99 5.97 -6.09
C PHE A 94 -15.05 6.53 -7.53
N ASP A 95 -15.10 7.85 -7.63
CA ASP A 95 -15.26 8.52 -8.93
C ASP A 95 -13.92 8.95 -9.55
N VAL A 96 -13.54 8.31 -10.66
CA VAL A 96 -12.38 8.77 -11.46
C VAL A 96 -12.67 10.17 -12.02
N PRO A 97 -11.74 11.15 -11.90
CA PRO A 97 -11.94 12.49 -12.41
C PRO A 97 -12.33 12.51 -13.91
N PRO A 98 -13.33 13.32 -14.32
CA PRO A 98 -13.85 13.30 -15.69
C PRO A 98 -12.80 13.54 -16.77
N ASP A 99 -11.79 14.38 -16.49
CA ASP A 99 -10.69 14.63 -17.42
C ASP A 99 -9.76 13.42 -17.60
N MET A 100 -9.59 12.60 -16.56
CA MET A 100 -8.85 11.33 -16.68
C MET A 100 -9.68 10.27 -17.39
N LYS A 101 -10.98 10.16 -17.08
CA LYS A 101 -11.93 9.27 -17.80
C LYS A 101 -11.88 9.58 -19.31
N ARG A 102 -11.99 10.85 -19.70
CA ARG A 102 -11.91 11.28 -21.12
C ARG A 102 -10.60 10.96 -21.83
N LYS A 103 -9.49 10.86 -21.08
CA LYS A 103 -8.17 10.51 -21.61
C LYS A 103 -7.90 9.00 -21.60
N GLY A 104 -8.85 8.17 -21.14
CA GLY A 104 -8.64 6.73 -20.99
C GLY A 104 -7.72 6.36 -19.83
N LEU A 105 -7.50 7.25 -18.85
CA LEU A 105 -6.58 7.04 -17.73
C LEU A 105 -7.25 6.42 -16.50
N ALA A 106 -8.45 5.85 -16.65
CA ALA A 106 -9.19 5.26 -15.54
C ALA A 106 -8.43 4.06 -14.93
N SER A 107 -7.79 3.23 -15.77
CA SER A 107 -7.02 2.06 -15.29
C SER A 107 -5.95 2.44 -14.27
N SER A 108 -5.27 3.57 -14.45
CA SER A 108 -4.24 4.06 -13.52
C SER A 108 -4.77 4.32 -12.11
N VAL A 109 -6.04 4.71 -12.01
CA VAL A 109 -6.71 5.00 -10.73
C VAL A 109 -7.35 3.72 -10.17
N MET A 110 -7.88 2.86 -11.04
CA MET A 110 -8.43 1.54 -10.68
C MET A 110 -7.34 0.53 -10.27
N ALA A 111 -6.06 0.82 -10.52
CA ALA A 111 -4.92 -0.02 -10.15
C ALA A 111 -4.65 -0.02 -8.63
N THR A 112 -5.30 0.85 -7.86
CA THR A 112 -5.16 0.92 -6.41
C THR A 112 -5.87 -0.23 -5.72
N LEU A 113 -5.22 -0.78 -4.69
CA LEU A 113 -5.76 -1.78 -3.80
C LEU A 113 -5.68 -1.31 -2.35
N VAL A 114 -6.58 -1.82 -1.52
CA VAL A 114 -6.57 -1.61 -0.08
C VAL A 114 -6.30 -2.92 0.64
N PHE A 115 -5.54 -2.87 1.74
CA PHE A 115 -5.36 -4.03 2.60
C PHE A 115 -6.69 -4.35 3.32
N ALA A 116 -7.07 -5.63 3.28
CA ALA A 116 -8.33 -6.10 3.83
C ALA A 116 -8.31 -6.22 5.37
N GLN A 117 -7.12 -6.44 5.95
CA GLN A 117 -6.90 -6.65 7.39
C GLN A 117 -7.11 -5.36 8.22
N GLU A 118 -7.01 -5.46 9.56
CA GLU A 118 -7.25 -4.34 10.50
C GLU A 118 -6.30 -3.15 10.26
N GLU A 119 -5.10 -3.45 9.79
CA GLU A 119 -4.10 -2.46 9.40
C GLU A 119 -4.55 -1.78 8.11
N ALA A 120 -4.71 -0.46 8.18
CA ALA A 120 -4.98 0.36 7.02
C ALA A 120 -3.68 0.54 6.25
N GLY A 121 -3.71 0.19 4.97
CA GLY A 121 -2.61 0.34 4.03
C GLY A 121 -3.16 0.32 2.61
N THR A 122 -2.37 0.83 1.69
CA THR A 122 -2.69 0.92 0.28
C THR A 122 -1.59 0.24 -0.53
N ALA A 123 -1.94 -0.37 -1.65
CA ALA A 123 -0.98 -0.86 -2.64
C ALA A 123 -1.41 -0.41 -4.03
N VAL A 124 -0.51 -0.51 -5.00
CA VAL A 124 -0.81 -0.22 -6.40
C VAL A 124 -0.30 -1.32 -7.31
N CYS A 125 -1.14 -1.79 -8.23
CA CYS A 125 -0.74 -2.76 -9.23
C CYS A 125 0.07 -2.10 -10.34
N ILE A 126 1.29 -2.58 -10.57
CA ILE A 126 2.24 -2.00 -11.54
C ILE A 126 2.46 -2.88 -12.78
N SER A 127 1.81 -4.04 -12.85
CA SER A 127 1.89 -4.97 -13.99
C SER A 127 0.56 -5.69 -14.18
N PRO A 128 0.11 -5.94 -15.43
CA PRO A 128 -1.12 -6.69 -15.70
C PRO A 128 -1.08 -8.11 -15.14
N ASN A 129 0.12 -8.63 -14.83
CA ASN A 129 0.30 -9.95 -14.21
C ASN A 129 0.19 -9.91 -12.68
N GLY A 130 -0.21 -8.80 -12.07
CA GLY A 130 -0.47 -8.70 -10.64
C GLY A 130 0.77 -8.50 -9.79
N ILE A 131 1.73 -7.72 -10.27
CA ILE A 131 2.81 -7.19 -9.41
C ILE A 131 2.29 -5.95 -8.71
N LEU A 132 2.44 -5.89 -7.39
CA LEU A 132 2.01 -4.79 -6.55
C LEU A 132 3.21 -4.08 -5.94
N LEU A 133 3.08 -2.77 -5.77
CA LEU A 133 4.02 -1.93 -5.05
C LEU A 133 3.31 -1.28 -3.86
N THR A 134 3.97 -1.20 -2.71
CA THR A 134 3.45 -0.58 -1.48
C THR A 134 4.60 -0.10 -0.61
N CYS A 135 4.28 0.54 0.51
CA CYS A 135 5.27 0.84 1.55
C CYS A 135 5.68 -0.45 2.27
N SER A 136 6.96 -0.60 2.61
CA SER A 136 7.46 -1.81 3.25
C SER A 136 6.81 -2.03 4.61
N HIS A 137 6.58 -0.94 5.36
CA HIS A 137 5.90 -0.97 6.65
C HIS A 137 4.42 -1.37 6.58
N CYS A 138 3.79 -1.40 5.39
CA CYS A 138 2.45 -1.99 5.23
C CYS A 138 2.47 -3.52 5.23
N THR A 139 3.66 -4.12 5.07
CA THR A 139 3.85 -5.58 5.05
C THR A 139 4.57 -6.10 6.29
N ALA A 140 5.62 -5.38 6.71
CA ALA A 140 6.45 -5.64 7.88
C ALA A 140 7.20 -4.36 8.27
N GLU A 141 7.18 -3.96 9.56
CA GLU A 141 7.88 -2.75 10.03
C GLU A 141 9.39 -2.91 10.00
N THR A 142 9.88 -4.10 10.35
CA THR A 142 11.30 -4.42 10.40
C THR A 142 11.61 -5.63 9.54
N ILE A 143 12.90 -5.84 9.28
CA ILE A 143 13.36 -7.04 8.57
C ILE A 143 13.08 -8.32 9.38
N ASP A 144 13.04 -8.24 10.71
CA ASP A 144 12.76 -9.39 11.58
C ASP A 144 11.29 -9.81 11.52
N ASP A 145 10.39 -8.87 11.18
CA ASP A 145 8.95 -9.12 10.99
C ASP A 145 8.62 -9.56 9.55
N PHE A 146 9.60 -9.50 8.64
CA PHE A 146 9.39 -9.81 7.24
C PHE A 146 9.31 -11.33 7.02
N ASP A 147 8.13 -11.78 6.56
CA ASP A 147 7.84 -13.17 6.22
C ASP A 147 7.27 -13.23 4.79
N ASP A 148 8.09 -13.70 3.85
CA ASP A 148 7.70 -13.85 2.44
C ASP A 148 6.66 -14.96 2.20
N SER A 149 6.46 -15.82 3.20
CA SER A 149 5.47 -16.89 3.17
C SER A 149 4.07 -16.40 3.56
N LYS A 150 3.99 -15.27 4.28
CA LYS A 150 2.76 -14.65 4.78
C LYS A 150 1.89 -14.14 3.63
N SER A 151 0.59 -14.40 3.75
CA SER A 151 -0.40 -14.00 2.77
C SER A 151 -0.97 -12.64 3.14
N HIS A 152 -0.99 -11.74 2.15
CA HIS A 152 -1.61 -10.43 2.25
C HIS A 152 -2.91 -10.44 1.44
N TRP A 153 -4.01 -10.06 2.07
CA TRP A 153 -5.32 -10.01 1.44
C TRP A 153 -5.67 -8.57 1.09
N LEU A 154 -5.99 -8.32 -0.17
CA LEU A 154 -6.30 -6.99 -0.68
C LEU A 154 -7.58 -6.97 -1.50
N LEU A 155 -8.12 -5.77 -1.66
CA LEU A 155 -9.27 -5.47 -2.48
C LEU A 155 -8.87 -4.44 -3.53
N PHE A 156 -9.09 -4.75 -4.82
CA PHE A 156 -9.11 -3.69 -5.82
C PHE A 156 -10.27 -2.74 -5.56
N ALA A 157 -10.18 -1.54 -6.11
CA ALA A 157 -11.27 -0.56 -6.06
C ALA A 157 -12.60 -1.05 -6.69
N SER A 158 -12.56 -2.12 -7.49
CA SER A 158 -13.75 -2.83 -8.00
C SER A 158 -14.43 -3.75 -6.98
N GLY A 159 -13.85 -3.91 -5.79
CA GLY A 159 -14.25 -4.93 -4.81
C GLY A 159 -13.75 -6.35 -5.13
N GLN A 160 -12.90 -6.51 -6.15
CA GLN A 160 -12.28 -7.81 -6.47
C GLN A 160 -11.26 -8.17 -5.37
N VAL A 161 -11.46 -9.33 -4.75
CA VAL A 161 -10.58 -9.85 -3.70
C VAL A 161 -9.39 -10.56 -4.32
N VAL A 162 -8.21 -10.28 -3.78
CA VAL A 162 -6.96 -10.94 -4.16
C VAL A 162 -6.13 -11.33 -2.94
N GLU A 163 -5.33 -12.37 -3.12
CA GLU A 163 -4.30 -12.83 -2.20
C GLU A 163 -2.94 -12.58 -2.86
N ALA A 164 -2.02 -11.99 -2.11
CA ALA A 164 -0.68 -11.69 -2.57
C ALA A 164 0.40 -12.12 -1.57
N LYS A 165 1.62 -12.37 -2.06
CA LYS A 165 2.81 -12.66 -1.26
C LYS A 165 3.92 -11.69 -1.55
N ALA A 166 4.75 -11.39 -0.56
CA ALA A 166 5.91 -10.53 -0.76
C ALA A 166 6.95 -11.19 -1.68
N LEU A 167 7.62 -10.37 -2.48
CA LEU A 167 8.71 -10.75 -3.39
C LEU A 167 10.04 -10.06 -3.05
N ALA A 168 9.94 -8.84 -2.51
CA ALA A 168 11.07 -8.01 -2.11
C ALA A 168 10.61 -7.00 -1.06
N TRP A 169 11.53 -6.60 -0.19
CA TRP A 169 11.33 -5.62 0.88
C TRP A 169 12.60 -4.80 1.06
N ASP A 170 12.46 -3.49 1.21
CA ASP A 170 13.54 -2.54 1.41
C ASP A 170 13.08 -1.51 2.46
N GLY A 171 13.51 -1.69 3.71
CA GLY A 171 13.16 -0.79 4.80
C GLY A 171 13.82 0.58 4.72
N ARG A 172 14.92 0.72 3.98
CA ARG A 172 15.57 2.03 3.82
C ARG A 172 14.75 2.91 2.88
N ARG A 173 14.34 2.35 1.74
CA ARG A 173 13.44 3.05 0.79
C ARG A 173 11.97 2.99 1.22
N ASP A 174 11.66 2.16 2.21
CA ASP A 174 10.31 1.80 2.67
C ASP A 174 9.46 1.29 1.49
N LEU A 175 10.01 0.41 0.67
CA LEU A 175 9.33 -0.20 -0.47
C LEU A 175 9.18 -1.71 -0.30
N ALA A 176 8.05 -2.26 -0.75
CA ALA A 176 7.87 -3.69 -0.91
C ALA A 176 7.19 -4.03 -2.24
N LEU A 177 7.60 -5.16 -2.82
CA LEU A 177 6.94 -5.78 -3.96
C LEU A 177 6.12 -6.98 -3.49
N LEU A 178 4.91 -7.12 -4.03
CA LEU A 178 4.08 -8.31 -3.83
C LEU A 178 3.63 -8.87 -5.17
N LYS A 179 3.33 -10.17 -5.18
CA LYS A 179 2.72 -10.90 -6.30
C LYS A 179 1.34 -11.37 -5.93
N ILE A 180 0.33 -11.05 -6.73
CA ILE A 180 -0.98 -11.69 -6.65
C ILE A 180 -0.82 -13.16 -7.05
N ILE A 181 -1.17 -14.05 -6.12
CA ILE A 181 -1.14 -15.51 -6.29
C ILE A 181 -2.55 -16.11 -6.43
N SER A 182 -3.56 -15.43 -5.87
CA SER A 182 -4.96 -15.81 -6.02
C SER A 182 -5.85 -14.60 -6.27
N ALA A 183 -6.90 -14.75 -7.08
CA ALA A 183 -7.88 -13.69 -7.31
C ALA A 183 -9.29 -14.22 -7.56
N GLN A 184 -10.31 -13.47 -7.14
CA GLN A 184 -11.66 -13.69 -7.64
C GLN A 184 -11.72 -13.41 -9.14
N GLN A 185 -12.61 -14.09 -9.87
CA GLN A 185 -12.83 -13.74 -11.28
C GLN A 185 -13.35 -12.32 -11.41
N SER A 186 -12.85 -11.59 -12.40
CA SER A 186 -13.38 -10.27 -12.72
C SER A 186 -14.85 -10.41 -13.15
N PRO A 187 -15.75 -9.49 -12.73
CA PRO A 187 -17.13 -9.51 -13.18
C PRO A 187 -17.18 -9.47 -14.72
N PRO A 188 -18.07 -10.23 -15.38
CA PRO A 188 -18.20 -10.17 -16.82
C PRO A 188 -18.57 -8.74 -17.23
N SER A 189 -17.78 -8.16 -18.14
CA SER A 189 -18.03 -6.83 -18.69
C SER A 189 -19.40 -6.85 -19.37
N SER A 190 -20.37 -6.08 -18.85
CA SER A 190 -21.72 -5.96 -19.38
C SER A 190 -21.77 -5.10 -20.66
N GLY A 191 -20.96 -5.46 -21.66
CA GLY A 191 -20.92 -4.82 -22.96
C GLY A 191 -20.66 -5.84 -24.08
N PRO A 192 -21.26 -5.67 -25.28
CA PRO A 192 -21.03 -6.54 -26.44
C PRO A 192 -19.67 -6.17 -27.06
N SER A 193 -18.58 -6.56 -26.41
CA SER A 193 -17.23 -6.43 -26.94
C SER A 193 -16.74 -7.79 -27.41
N SER A 194 -16.62 -7.97 -28.72
CA SER A 194 -16.16 -9.19 -29.39
C SER A 194 -14.64 -9.43 -29.26
N SER A 195 -13.97 -8.76 -28.34
CA SER A 195 -12.58 -9.05 -27.97
C SER A 195 -12.57 -9.89 -26.68
N PRO A 196 -11.82 -11.01 -26.61
CA PRO A 196 -11.66 -11.71 -25.35
C PRO A 196 -11.15 -10.73 -24.29
N PRO A 197 -11.64 -10.79 -23.03
CA PRO A 197 -11.10 -9.96 -21.96
C PRO A 197 -9.61 -10.27 -21.90
N SER A 198 -8.77 -9.29 -22.20
CA SER A 198 -7.33 -9.37 -21.96
C SER A 198 -7.17 -9.55 -20.45
N GLY A 199 -7.00 -10.80 -20.00
CA GLY A 199 -7.17 -11.27 -18.62
C GLY A 199 -6.07 -10.84 -17.65
N GLY A 200 -5.78 -9.54 -17.60
CA GLY A 200 -4.85 -8.92 -16.65
C GLY A 200 -5.56 -7.99 -15.67
N PHE A 201 -4.86 -7.66 -14.59
CA PHE A 201 -5.33 -6.70 -13.59
C PHE A 201 -5.22 -5.25 -14.10
N PRO A 202 -6.07 -4.32 -13.63
CA PRO A 202 -5.84 -2.90 -13.85
C PRO A 202 -4.48 -2.51 -13.24
N PHE A 203 -3.65 -1.82 -14.01
CA PHE A 203 -2.29 -1.47 -13.58
C PHE A 203 -1.91 -0.05 -14.00
N ILE A 204 -0.85 0.45 -13.37
CA ILE A 204 -0.20 1.73 -13.68
C ILE A 204 1.29 1.52 -13.96
N THR A 205 1.87 2.28 -14.87
CA THR A 205 3.32 2.26 -15.11
C THR A 205 4.01 3.40 -14.38
N LEU A 206 5.24 3.16 -13.89
CA LEU A 206 6.12 4.24 -13.45
C LEU A 206 6.38 5.20 -14.61
N SER A 207 6.39 6.51 -14.32
CA SER A 207 6.80 7.52 -15.29
C SER A 207 8.22 7.24 -15.79
N SER A 208 8.46 7.37 -17.10
CA SER A 208 9.80 7.18 -17.68
C SER A 208 10.78 8.30 -17.36
N THR A 209 10.29 9.42 -16.82
CA THR A 209 11.08 10.57 -16.40
C THR A 209 10.67 11.04 -15.01
N PRO A 210 11.57 11.67 -14.24
CA PRO A 210 11.22 12.30 -12.98
C PRO A 210 10.04 13.28 -13.10
N PRO A 211 9.19 13.40 -12.06
CA PRO A 211 8.08 14.34 -12.08
C PRO A 211 8.55 15.80 -12.10
N VAL A 212 7.81 16.63 -12.84
CA VAL A 212 8.06 18.07 -12.89
C VAL A 212 7.45 18.76 -11.67
N LEU A 213 8.17 19.72 -11.07
CA LEU A 213 7.68 20.53 -9.97
C LEU A 213 6.30 21.14 -10.30
N LYS A 214 5.37 21.10 -9.33
CA LYS A 214 3.97 21.53 -9.49
C LYS A 214 3.14 20.68 -10.48
N ALA A 215 3.62 19.51 -10.91
CA ALA A 215 2.79 18.55 -11.63
C ALA A 215 1.50 18.30 -10.83
N ARG A 216 0.35 18.28 -11.53
CA ARG A 216 -0.93 18.00 -10.90
C ARG A 216 -1.03 16.52 -10.65
N VAL A 217 -1.29 16.15 -9.41
CA VAL A 217 -1.27 14.78 -8.96
C VAL A 217 -2.58 14.41 -8.30
N ILE A 218 -2.86 13.11 -8.30
CA ILE A 218 -3.92 12.49 -7.54
C ILE A 218 -3.28 11.48 -6.59
N CYS A 219 -3.74 11.47 -5.35
CA CYS A 219 -3.47 10.39 -4.40
C CYS A 219 -4.75 9.58 -4.22
N VAL A 220 -4.64 8.25 -4.27
CA VAL A 220 -5.78 7.34 -4.07
C VAL A 220 -5.38 6.37 -2.97
N GLY A 221 -6.02 6.43 -1.81
CA GLY A 221 -5.63 5.59 -0.68
C GLY A 221 -6.77 5.28 0.27
N HIS A 222 -6.49 4.39 1.20
CA HIS A 222 -7.43 3.94 2.22
C HIS A 222 -7.23 4.72 3.52
N PRO A 223 -8.07 5.73 3.83
CA PRO A 223 -8.06 6.31 5.18
C PRO A 223 -8.45 5.24 6.19
N GLY A 224 -7.76 5.23 7.33
CA GLY A 224 -8.05 4.34 8.44
C GLY A 224 -9.42 4.64 9.02
N SER A 225 -10.12 3.58 9.46
CA SER A 225 -11.48 3.65 9.99
C SER A 225 -11.58 4.20 11.42
N GLU A 226 -10.44 4.36 12.10
CA GLU A 226 -10.36 4.90 13.46
C GLU A 226 -9.83 6.33 13.41
N ASP A 227 -10.50 7.23 14.12
CA ASP A 227 -10.13 8.62 14.25
C ASP A 227 -9.09 8.77 15.38
N PHE A 228 -7.82 8.91 14.97
CA PHE A 228 -6.70 9.12 15.88
C PHE A 228 -6.58 10.56 16.39
N GLU A 229 -7.42 11.47 15.88
CA GLU A 229 -7.54 12.84 16.38
C GLU A 229 -8.65 12.96 17.43
N ALA A 230 -9.52 11.97 17.55
CA ALA A 230 -10.59 11.94 18.54
C ALA A 230 -10.05 11.75 19.96
N THR A 231 -10.73 12.39 20.93
CA THR A 231 -10.42 12.24 22.36
C THR A 231 -10.63 10.81 22.86
N MET A 232 -11.57 10.06 22.26
CA MET A 232 -11.89 8.69 22.66
C MET A 232 -11.25 7.70 21.68
N PRO A 233 -10.34 6.80 22.15
CA PRO A 233 -9.81 5.73 21.32
C PRO A 233 -10.92 4.84 20.73
N GLY A 234 -10.72 4.33 19.52
CA GLY A 234 -11.71 3.52 18.80
C GLY A 234 -12.88 4.30 18.22
N THR A 235 -12.88 5.64 18.29
CA THR A 235 -13.87 6.46 17.58
C THR A 235 -13.74 6.19 16.08
N LYS A 236 -14.85 5.89 15.42
CA LYS A 236 -14.84 5.63 13.98
C LYS A 236 -14.75 6.94 13.21
N THR A 237 -14.00 6.94 12.11
CA THR A 237 -14.11 7.97 11.07
C THR A 237 -15.35 7.73 10.22
N ASP A 238 -15.85 8.78 9.56
CA ASP A 238 -16.88 8.67 8.53
C ASP A 238 -16.29 8.57 7.10
N TYR A 239 -15.03 8.17 6.98
CA TYR A 239 -14.37 8.05 5.68
C TYR A 239 -14.79 6.78 4.93
N ASP A 240 -14.87 6.90 3.61
CA ASP A 240 -15.02 5.77 2.69
C ASP A 240 -13.75 4.88 2.68
N VAL A 241 -13.89 3.65 2.18
CA VAL A 241 -12.76 2.69 2.05
C VAL A 241 -11.66 3.20 1.11
N LEU A 242 -12.02 3.94 0.08
CA LEU A 242 -11.07 4.59 -0.82
C LEU A 242 -11.38 6.07 -0.93
N HIS A 243 -10.33 6.87 -0.71
CA HIS A 243 -10.38 8.31 -0.87
C HIS A 243 -9.47 8.75 -2.00
N LEU A 244 -10.00 9.60 -2.87
CA LEU A 244 -9.25 10.26 -3.94
C LEU A 244 -9.09 11.73 -3.60
N SER A 245 -7.84 12.18 -3.46
CA SER A 245 -7.53 13.59 -3.26
C SER A 245 -6.66 14.13 -4.39
N THR A 246 -6.83 15.40 -4.71
CA THR A 246 -6.05 16.08 -5.75
C THR A 246 -5.06 17.05 -5.13
N GLY A 247 -3.89 17.17 -5.73
CA GLY A 247 -2.86 18.09 -5.26
C GLY A 247 -1.80 18.38 -6.30
N THR A 248 -0.63 18.74 -5.81
CA THR A 248 0.55 19.08 -6.61
C THR A 248 1.79 18.41 -6.04
N PHE A 249 2.66 17.95 -6.93
CA PHE A 249 4.01 17.51 -6.57
C PHE A 249 4.85 18.72 -6.16
N ARG A 250 5.58 18.60 -5.04
CA ARG A 250 6.34 19.70 -4.41
C ARG A 250 7.86 19.48 -4.42
N GLY A 251 8.35 18.48 -5.14
CA GLY A 251 9.77 18.14 -5.17
C GLY A 251 10.16 17.22 -4.01
N CYS A 252 11.46 17.09 -3.76
CA CYS A 252 11.97 16.47 -2.54
C CYS A 252 12.33 17.54 -1.50
N ALA A 253 12.27 17.18 -0.22
CA ALA A 253 12.69 18.05 0.85
C ALA A 253 14.18 18.36 0.77
N GLU A 254 14.54 19.60 1.11
CA GLU A 254 15.92 20.07 1.02
C GLU A 254 16.85 19.25 1.91
N GLY A 255 17.99 18.83 1.35
CA GLY A 255 19.02 18.08 2.07
C GLY A 255 18.69 16.61 2.36
N GLN A 256 17.53 16.10 1.93
CA GLN A 256 17.19 14.69 2.10
C GLN A 256 17.59 13.85 0.89
N ASP A 257 18.08 12.63 1.17
CA ASP A 257 18.39 11.63 0.15
C ASP A 257 17.07 11.05 -0.41
N PRO A 258 16.82 11.15 -1.74
CA PRO A 258 15.65 10.52 -2.37
C PRO A 258 15.54 9.01 -2.16
N GLN A 259 16.66 8.33 -1.84
CA GLN A 259 16.77 6.90 -1.58
C GLN A 259 16.52 6.50 -0.12
N ASP A 260 16.28 7.47 0.77
CA ASP A 260 16.09 7.21 2.19
C ASP A 260 14.73 7.72 2.68
N ASN A 261 13.87 6.79 3.06
CA ASN A 261 12.55 7.01 3.65
C ASN A 261 12.46 6.36 5.05
N SER A 262 13.60 6.14 5.72
CA SER A 262 13.64 5.40 7.00
C SER A 262 13.02 6.18 8.18
N ASP A 263 13.07 7.52 8.18
CA ASP A 263 12.45 8.38 9.21
C ASP A 263 11.20 9.08 8.65
N ILE A 264 11.35 9.79 7.53
CA ILE A 264 10.27 10.50 6.84
C ILE A 264 10.60 10.61 5.35
N GLY A 265 9.57 10.58 4.49
CA GLY A 265 9.81 10.52 3.05
C GLY A 265 10.40 11.77 2.45
N ALA A 266 11.32 11.59 1.50
CA ALA A 266 11.95 12.70 0.78
C ALA A 266 10.96 13.45 -0.11
N LEU A 267 10.07 12.74 -0.81
CA LEU A 267 9.09 13.35 -1.72
C LEU A 267 8.08 14.20 -0.94
N MET A 268 7.68 15.35 -1.49
CA MET A 268 6.63 16.21 -0.94
C MET A 268 5.45 16.36 -1.91
N HIS A 269 4.22 16.37 -1.38
CA HIS A 269 3.02 16.66 -2.17
C HIS A 269 1.94 17.37 -1.35
N SER A 270 0.94 17.94 -2.05
CA SER A 270 -0.17 18.66 -1.41
C SER A 270 -1.52 17.92 -1.44
N CYS A 271 -1.56 16.67 -1.90
CA CYS A 271 -2.76 15.85 -1.78
C CYS A 271 -3.12 15.66 -0.30
N TRP A 272 -4.41 15.64 0.02
CA TRP A 272 -4.85 15.29 1.37
C TRP A 272 -4.64 13.79 1.61
N THR A 273 -4.20 13.44 2.81
CA THR A 273 -4.01 12.06 3.28
C THR A 273 -4.27 11.99 4.79
N TYR A 274 -4.55 10.78 5.27
CA TYR A 274 -4.77 10.43 6.67
C TYR A 274 -4.03 9.13 6.99
N TRP A 275 -3.99 8.72 8.26
CA TRP A 275 -3.53 7.38 8.65
C TRP A 275 -4.14 6.32 7.73
N GLY A 276 -3.35 5.33 7.28
CA GLY A 276 -3.78 4.29 6.35
C GLY A 276 -3.48 4.53 4.86
N HIS A 277 -3.17 5.78 4.47
CA HIS A 277 -2.79 6.09 3.09
C HIS A 277 -1.39 5.59 2.70
N SER A 278 -0.61 5.03 3.62
CA SER A 278 0.71 4.48 3.30
C SER A 278 0.63 3.47 2.16
N GLY A 279 1.53 3.61 1.19
CA GLY A 279 1.53 2.83 -0.04
C GLY A 279 0.60 3.36 -1.14
N ALA A 280 -0.08 4.49 -0.93
CA ALA A 280 -0.98 5.08 -1.92
C ALA A 280 -0.20 5.67 -3.12
N PRO A 281 -0.61 5.38 -4.36
CA PRO A 281 0.05 5.92 -5.53
C PRO A 281 -0.18 7.42 -5.68
N LEU A 282 0.88 8.14 -6.03
CA LEU A 282 0.81 9.50 -6.56
C LEU A 282 0.80 9.41 -8.09
N VAL A 283 -0.35 9.70 -8.69
CA VAL A 283 -0.59 9.58 -10.12
C VAL A 283 -0.51 10.95 -10.77
N ASP A 284 0.34 11.11 -11.79
CA ASP A 284 0.35 12.32 -12.61
C ASP A 284 -0.97 12.42 -13.39
N ARG A 285 -1.73 13.48 -13.15
CA ARG A 285 -3.07 13.65 -13.74
C ARG A 285 -3.04 13.89 -15.25
N LYS A 286 -1.88 14.31 -15.80
CA LYS A 286 -1.76 14.58 -17.23
C LYS A 286 -1.60 13.28 -18.01
N THR A 287 -0.74 12.39 -17.52
CA THR A 287 -0.24 11.19 -18.20
C THR A 287 -0.80 9.89 -17.65
N GLY A 288 -1.29 9.89 -16.40
CA GLY A 288 -1.77 8.70 -15.70
C GLY A 288 -0.65 7.77 -15.25
N THR A 289 0.61 8.22 -15.19
CA THR A 289 1.74 7.41 -14.71
C THR A 289 1.97 7.61 -13.22
N LEU A 290 2.55 6.60 -12.57
CA LEU A 290 3.01 6.67 -11.19
C LEU A 290 4.25 7.58 -11.11
N ILE A 291 4.28 8.50 -10.15
CA ILE A 291 5.41 9.41 -9.95
C ILE A 291 5.98 9.39 -8.52
N GLY A 292 5.39 8.60 -7.64
CA GLY A 292 5.75 8.53 -6.23
C GLY A 292 4.72 7.71 -5.45
N ILE A 293 5.03 7.39 -4.21
CA ILE A 293 4.14 6.70 -3.28
C ILE A 293 4.04 7.52 -2.00
N HIS A 294 2.84 7.73 -1.49
CA HIS A 294 2.65 8.34 -0.18
C HIS A 294 3.07 7.37 0.93
N SER A 295 3.82 7.85 1.92
CA SER A 295 4.27 7.05 3.07
C SER A 295 3.98 7.68 4.43
N SER A 296 4.02 9.01 4.52
CA SER A 296 4.09 9.71 5.80
C SER A 296 3.69 11.19 5.68
N TRP A 297 3.67 11.92 6.79
CA TRP A 297 3.60 13.37 6.79
C TRP A 297 4.45 13.96 7.91
N ASP A 298 4.84 15.21 7.72
CA ASP A 298 5.48 16.03 8.73
C ASP A 298 4.39 16.57 9.66
N ASP A 299 4.49 16.27 10.96
CA ASP A 299 3.51 16.64 11.97
C ASP A 299 3.61 18.11 12.42
N GLU A 300 4.76 18.75 12.22
CA GLU A 300 4.94 20.17 12.52
C GLU A 300 4.38 21.05 11.40
N THR A 301 4.63 20.69 10.14
CA THR A 301 4.25 21.50 8.97
C THR A 301 2.99 21.03 8.27
N GLY A 302 2.54 19.81 8.55
CA GLY A 302 1.47 19.13 7.83
C GLY A 302 1.86 18.71 6.41
N MET A 303 3.12 18.90 5.98
CA MET A 303 3.56 18.55 4.63
C MET A 303 3.45 17.05 4.41
N ARG A 304 2.80 16.63 3.32
CA ARG A 304 2.70 15.20 2.99
C ARG A 304 3.97 14.71 2.33
N ARG A 305 4.42 13.55 2.79
CA ARG A 305 5.72 12.98 2.50
C ARG A 305 5.57 11.60 1.85
N GLY A 306 6.60 11.18 1.13
CA GLY A 306 6.52 9.95 0.35
C GLY A 306 7.85 9.47 -0.19
N ILE A 307 7.76 8.36 -0.91
CA ILE A 307 8.86 7.72 -1.61
C ILE A 307 9.02 8.39 -2.96
N ALA A 308 10.24 8.85 -3.24
CA ALA A 308 10.57 9.57 -4.45
C ALA A 308 10.61 8.66 -5.69
N TRP A 309 10.47 9.27 -6.86
CA TRP A 309 10.50 8.55 -8.14
C TRP A 309 11.83 7.80 -8.33
N GLU A 310 12.94 8.40 -7.90
CA GLU A 310 14.28 7.84 -7.98
C GLU A 310 14.40 6.52 -7.21
N ALA A 311 13.88 6.48 -5.96
CA ALA A 311 13.87 5.28 -5.15
C ALA A 311 13.02 4.17 -5.75
N ILE A 312 11.84 4.50 -6.26
CA ILE A 312 10.98 3.52 -6.93
C ILE A 312 11.67 3.00 -8.19
N SER A 313 12.25 3.87 -9.01
CA SER A 313 12.92 3.47 -10.25
C SER A 313 14.08 2.53 -9.99
N GLU A 314 14.94 2.83 -9.02
CA GLU A 314 16.10 1.99 -8.70
C GLU A 314 15.66 0.65 -8.08
N PHE A 315 14.73 0.69 -7.12
CA PHE A 315 14.18 -0.52 -6.51
C PHE A 315 13.53 -1.46 -7.54
N LEU A 316 12.82 -0.93 -8.53
CA LEU A 316 12.24 -1.73 -9.61
C LEU A 316 13.30 -2.31 -10.56
N GLU A 317 14.38 -1.57 -10.85
CA GLU A 317 15.48 -2.08 -11.69
C GLU A 317 16.24 -3.21 -10.97
N GLU A 318 16.52 -3.06 -9.67
CA GLU A 318 17.12 -4.11 -8.83
C GLU A 318 16.26 -5.38 -8.80
N ASN A 319 14.93 -5.23 -8.91
CA ASN A 319 13.96 -6.31 -8.83
C ASN A 319 13.34 -6.70 -10.19
N LYS A 320 13.95 -6.28 -11.31
CA LYS A 320 13.41 -6.51 -12.68
C LYS A 320 13.13 -7.96 -13.02
N ARG A 321 13.75 -8.92 -12.33
CA ARG A 321 13.49 -10.35 -12.47
C ARG A 321 12.03 -10.75 -12.20
N TYR A 322 11.27 -9.91 -11.50
CA TYR A 322 9.87 -10.14 -11.16
C TYR A 322 8.88 -9.38 -12.05
N LEU A 323 9.34 -8.47 -12.91
CA LEU A 323 8.53 -7.57 -13.73
C LEU A 323 8.28 -8.15 -15.13
#